data_AF-A0A821EDT1-F1
#
_entry.id   AF-A0A821EDT1-F1
#
_cell.length_a   1.000
_cell.length_b   1.000
_cell.length_c   1.000
_cell.angle_alpha   90.00
_cell.angle_beta   90.00
_cell.angle_gamma   90.00
#
_symmetry.space_group_name_H-M   'P 1'
#
loop_
_entity.id
_entity.type
_entity.pdbx_description
1 polymer ?
#
loop_
_entity_poly.entity_id
_entity_poly.type
_entity_poly.pdbx_seq_one_letter_code
_entity_poly.pdbx_strand_id
1 'polypeptide(L)'
;TAALGLPESLIPVQLLWVNLVTDGLPATALGFNPPDLDIMERPPRNPKESLITPWLFFRYMAIGTYVGAGTVGASCWWYVSYHDGPLLSWAELKHHFKCRAGGAEWEDIDCDVFDDPHPMTMALSVLVTIEMLNALNSLSENQSLLKMPPWYNKYLLFAIGLSMSLHMMILYIPMFNTVFQICPLTWEEWFAVLKISFPVILLDEVLKFIARRYIDISPRNSELDELEGK
;
A
#
# COMPACT_ATOMS: atom_id res chain seq x y z
N THR A 1 14.31 3.66 0.97
CA THR A 1 15.57 2.88 0.89
C THR A 1 16.76 3.76 0.59
N ALA A 2 16.80 4.44 -0.57
CA ALA A 2 17.96 5.22 -1.03
C ALA A 2 18.44 6.31 -0.06
N ALA A 3 17.53 7.12 0.49
CA ALA A 3 17.89 8.17 1.45
C ALA A 3 18.50 7.65 2.77
N LEU A 4 18.22 6.39 3.12
CA LEU A 4 18.71 5.74 4.35
C LEU A 4 19.91 4.82 4.10
N GLY A 5 20.37 4.68 2.85
CA GLY A 5 21.45 3.75 2.48
C GLY A 5 21.08 2.27 2.66
N LEU A 6 19.79 1.95 2.64
CA LEU A 6 19.30 0.57 2.79
C LEU A 6 19.37 -0.18 1.45
N PRO A 7 19.50 -1.52 1.46
CA PRO A 7 19.34 -2.35 0.27
C PRO A 7 18.02 -2.05 -0.47
N GLU A 8 18.00 -2.34 -1.77
CA GLU A 8 16.82 -2.11 -2.59
C GLU A 8 15.67 -3.02 -2.14
N SER A 9 14.54 -2.41 -1.76
CA SER A 9 13.35 -3.15 -1.34
C SER A 9 12.50 -3.64 -2.51
N LEU A 10 12.53 -2.97 -3.66
CA LEU A 10 11.68 -3.27 -4.80
C LEU A 10 12.44 -2.96 -6.09
N ILE A 11 12.39 -3.89 -7.05
CA ILE A 11 12.99 -3.70 -8.37
C ILE A 11 11.95 -3.17 -9.39
N PRO A 12 12.37 -2.49 -10.46
CA PRO A 12 11.45 -1.90 -11.44
C PRO A 12 10.48 -2.90 -12.09
N VAL A 13 10.91 -4.13 -12.33
CA VAL A 13 10.09 -5.18 -12.96
C VAL A 13 8.91 -5.56 -12.07
N GLN A 14 9.12 -5.62 -10.75
CA GLN A 14 8.06 -5.88 -9.76
C GLN A 14 7.04 -4.74 -9.75
N LEU A 15 7.49 -3.48 -9.72
CA LEU A 15 6.61 -2.31 -9.73
C LEU A 15 5.79 -2.20 -11.02
N LEU A 16 6.39 -2.56 -12.17
CA LEU A 16 5.67 -2.59 -13.44
C LEU A 16 4.52 -3.61 -13.40
N TRP A 17 4.76 -4.78 -12.84
CA TRP A 17 3.72 -5.80 -12.69
C TRP A 17 2.60 -5.36 -11.75
N VAL A 18 2.94 -4.76 -10.61
CA VAL A 18 1.96 -4.24 -9.64
C VAL A 18 1.04 -3.21 -10.31
N ASN A 19 1.62 -2.17 -10.92
CA ASN A 19 0.85 -1.08 -11.52
C ASN A 19 0.02 -1.52 -12.74
N LEU A 20 0.52 -2.49 -13.51
CA LEU A 20 -0.15 -2.91 -14.75
C LEU A 20 -1.20 -3.99 -14.51
N VAL A 21 -0.86 -5.01 -13.72
CA VAL A 21 -1.66 -6.23 -13.57
C VAL A 21 -2.41 -6.20 -12.25
N THR A 22 -1.68 -6.12 -11.14
CA THR A 22 -2.27 -6.31 -9.81
C THR A 22 -3.26 -5.21 -9.47
N ASP A 23 -2.92 -3.94 -9.75
CA ASP A 23 -3.77 -2.77 -9.48
C ASP A 23 -4.72 -2.47 -10.64
N GLY A 24 -4.38 -2.90 -11.85
CA GLY A 24 -5.21 -2.71 -13.05
C GLY A 24 -6.57 -3.41 -12.93
N LEU A 25 -6.62 -4.61 -12.32
CA LEU A 25 -7.85 -5.36 -12.14
C LEU A 25 -8.82 -4.66 -11.16
N PRO A 26 -8.44 -4.30 -9.91
CA PRO A 26 -9.31 -3.55 -9.02
C PRO A 26 -9.68 -2.17 -9.56
N ALA A 27 -8.75 -1.45 -10.22
CA ALA A 27 -9.04 -0.15 -10.83
C ALA A 27 -10.15 -0.24 -11.88
N THR A 28 -10.12 -1.27 -12.72
CA THR A 28 -11.20 -1.53 -13.69
C THR A 28 -12.50 -1.91 -12.98
N ALA A 29 -12.43 -2.67 -11.89
CA ALA A 29 -13.60 -3.09 -11.12
C ALA A 29 -14.29 -1.93 -10.38
N LEU A 30 -13.53 -0.92 -9.93
CA LEU A 30 -14.07 0.31 -9.35
C LEU A 30 -14.93 1.09 -10.35
N GLY A 31 -14.71 0.94 -11.66
CA GLY A 31 -15.57 1.48 -12.71
C GLY A 31 -17.00 0.90 -12.71
N PHE A 32 -17.21 -0.25 -12.07
CA PHE A 32 -18.53 -0.89 -11.90
C PHE A 32 -19.12 -0.61 -10.51
N ASN A 33 -18.60 0.36 -9.77
CA ASN A 33 -19.18 0.76 -8.49
C ASN A 33 -20.61 1.29 -8.68
N PRO A 34 -21.55 0.90 -7.81
CA PRO A 34 -22.87 1.51 -7.78
C PRO A 34 -22.76 2.99 -7.35
N PRO A 35 -23.72 3.84 -7.75
CA PRO A 35 -23.71 5.24 -7.37
C PRO A 35 -23.87 5.42 -5.85
N ASP A 36 -23.26 6.48 -5.32
CA ASP A 36 -23.44 6.90 -3.92
C ASP A 36 -24.92 7.15 -3.60
N LEU A 37 -25.35 6.78 -2.39
CA LEU A 37 -26.75 6.89 -1.95
C LEU A 37 -27.29 8.33 -1.96
N ASP A 38 -26.42 9.31 -1.72
CA ASP A 38 -26.74 10.73 -1.61
C ASP A 38 -26.39 11.52 -2.89
N ILE A 39 -26.14 10.84 -4.02
CA ILE A 39 -25.68 11.50 -5.25
C ILE A 39 -26.70 12.50 -5.81
N MET A 40 -27.99 12.22 -5.68
CA MET A 40 -29.08 13.08 -6.18
C MET A 40 -29.38 14.26 -5.27
N GLU A 41 -28.87 14.25 -4.03
CA GLU A 41 -29.04 15.35 -3.06
C GLU A 41 -27.92 16.39 -3.18
N ARG A 42 -26.85 16.07 -3.91
CA ARG A 42 -25.70 16.96 -4.12
C ARG A 42 -25.94 17.87 -5.33
N PRO A 43 -25.52 19.15 -5.29
CA PRO A 43 -25.61 20.04 -6.44
C PRO A 43 -24.70 19.57 -7.59
N PRO A 44 -24.98 19.97 -8.85
CA PRO A 44 -24.11 19.65 -9.99
C PRO A 44 -22.66 20.12 -9.76
N ARG A 45 -21.69 19.26 -10.07
CA ARG A 45 -20.26 19.56 -9.91
C ARG A 45 -19.85 20.80 -10.72
N ASN A 46 -19.07 21.69 -10.11
CA ASN A 46 -18.53 22.86 -10.79
C ASN A 46 -17.39 22.44 -11.76
N PRO A 47 -17.42 22.82 -13.05
CA PRO A 47 -16.36 22.47 -14.01
C PRO A 47 -14.96 23.00 -13.64
N LYS A 48 -14.88 24.02 -12.77
CA LYS A 48 -13.61 24.59 -12.29
C LYS A 48 -13.05 23.89 -11.05
N GLU A 49 -13.79 22.96 -10.47
CA GLU A 49 -13.36 22.23 -9.28
C GLU A 49 -12.30 21.18 -9.63
N SER A 50 -11.14 21.29 -8.98
CA SER A 50 -10.03 20.34 -9.13
C SER A 50 -10.45 18.91 -8.79
N LEU A 51 -9.89 17.91 -9.48
CA LEU A 51 -10.09 16.49 -9.15
C LEU A 51 -9.53 16.14 -7.76
N ILE A 52 -8.44 16.78 -7.34
CA ILE A 52 -7.78 16.56 -6.05
C ILE A 52 -7.92 17.82 -5.21
N THR A 53 -8.80 17.78 -4.20
CA THR A 53 -8.92 18.85 -3.20
C THR A 53 -7.73 18.83 -2.24
N PRO A 54 -7.39 19.95 -1.56
CA PRO A 54 -6.28 19.99 -0.61
C PRO A 54 -6.38 18.90 0.49
N TRP A 55 -7.60 18.58 0.92
CA TRP A 55 -7.82 17.51 1.89
C TRP A 55 -7.58 16.12 1.27
N LEU A 56 -8.10 15.86 0.07
CA LEU A 56 -7.88 14.60 -0.62
C LEU A 56 -6.40 14.37 -0.92
N PHE A 57 -5.67 15.43 -1.26
CA PHE A 57 -4.21 15.40 -1.42
C PHE A 57 -3.51 14.96 -0.12
N PHE A 58 -3.85 15.58 1.02
CA PHE A 58 -3.27 15.22 2.31
C PHE A 58 -3.56 13.75 2.68
N ARG A 59 -4.79 13.29 2.44
CA ARG A 59 -5.19 11.91 2.67
C ARG A 59 -4.34 10.92 1.86
N TYR A 60 -4.17 11.15 0.56
CA TYR A 60 -3.33 10.27 -0.27
C TYR A 60 -1.84 10.36 0.07
N MET A 61 -1.35 11.53 0.50
CA MET A 61 0.02 11.67 1.02
C MET A 61 0.24 10.85 2.29
N ALA A 62 -0.72 10.84 3.22
CA ALA A 62 -0.64 10.03 4.44
C ALA A 62 -0.64 8.53 4.13
N ILE A 63 -1.53 8.07 3.24
CA ILE A 63 -1.60 6.66 2.81
C ILE A 63 -0.33 6.27 2.07
N GLY A 64 0.13 7.08 1.11
CA GLY A 64 1.36 6.81 0.37
C GLY A 64 2.61 6.76 1.26
N THR A 65 2.68 7.62 2.27
CA THR A 65 3.75 7.57 3.28
C THR A 65 3.68 6.28 4.09
N TYR A 66 2.47 5.84 4.46
CA TYR A 66 2.28 4.56 5.14
C TYR A 66 2.71 3.37 4.28
N VAL A 67 2.35 3.35 2.99
CA VAL A 67 2.75 2.30 2.04
C VAL A 67 4.27 2.27 1.90
N GLY A 68 4.91 3.43 1.70
CA GLY A 68 6.36 3.54 1.59
C GLY A 68 7.08 3.11 2.87
N ALA A 69 6.58 3.48 4.04
CA ALA A 69 7.15 3.04 5.32
C ALA A 69 6.92 1.55 5.58
N GLY A 70 5.74 1.02 5.23
CA GLY A 70 5.38 -0.39 5.42
C GLY A 70 6.22 -1.33 4.54
N THR A 71 6.42 -0.98 3.27
CA THR A 71 7.24 -1.77 2.33
C THR A 71 8.71 -1.83 2.78
N VAL A 72 9.33 -0.68 3.06
CA VAL A 72 10.71 -0.61 3.56
C VAL A 72 10.83 -1.26 4.94
N GLY A 73 9.85 -1.04 5.80
CA GLY A 73 9.79 -1.63 7.15
C GLY A 73 9.72 -3.15 7.12
N ALA A 74 8.97 -3.74 6.18
CA ALA A 74 8.90 -5.18 6.00
C ALA A 74 10.22 -5.79 5.54
N SER A 75 10.92 -5.16 4.59
CA SER A 75 12.28 -5.58 4.22
C SER A 75 13.24 -5.48 5.41
N CYS A 76 13.20 -4.37 6.16
CA CYS A 76 14.07 -4.18 7.33
C CYS A 76 13.77 -5.19 8.44
N TRP A 77 12.51 -5.53 8.64
CA TRP A 77 12.08 -6.51 9.63
C TRP A 77 12.69 -7.88 9.36
N TRP A 78 12.76 -8.30 8.08
CA TRP A 78 13.42 -9.54 7.70
C TRP A 78 14.91 -9.54 8.08
N TYR A 79 15.64 -8.45 7.80
CA TYR A 79 17.07 -8.35 8.12
C TYR A 79 17.38 -8.32 9.62
N VAL A 80 16.56 -7.62 10.42
CA VAL A 80 16.91 -7.27 11.81
C VAL A 80 16.21 -8.16 12.84
N SER A 81 15.02 -8.66 12.54
CA SER A 81 14.12 -9.24 13.55
C SER A 81 13.59 -10.63 13.21
N TYR A 82 13.76 -11.10 11.97
CA TYR A 82 13.28 -12.42 11.59
C TYR A 82 14.19 -13.51 12.15
N HIS A 83 13.59 -14.53 12.75
CA HIS A 83 14.31 -15.56 13.53
C HIS A 83 15.21 -16.43 12.65
N ASP A 84 14.79 -16.73 11.42
CA ASP A 84 15.60 -17.44 10.42
C ASP A 84 16.42 -16.48 9.54
N GLY A 85 16.37 -15.17 9.83
CA GLY A 85 17.13 -14.15 9.13
C GLY A 85 18.54 -13.95 9.72
N PRO A 86 19.36 -13.07 9.12
CA PRO A 86 20.73 -12.81 9.58
C PRO A 86 20.82 -12.01 10.89
N LEU A 87 19.69 -11.51 11.44
CA LEU A 87 19.61 -10.76 12.70
C LEU A 87 20.63 -9.62 12.79
N LEU A 88 20.78 -8.86 11.69
CA LEU A 88 21.74 -7.77 11.56
C LEU A 88 21.39 -6.59 12.48
N SER A 89 22.41 -5.91 12.98
CA SER A 89 22.24 -4.62 13.63
C SER A 89 21.87 -3.52 12.61
N TRP A 90 21.26 -2.45 13.10
CA TRP A 90 20.92 -1.29 12.26
C TRP A 90 22.14 -0.60 11.65
N ALA A 91 23.30 -0.69 12.30
CA ALA A 91 24.54 -0.11 11.78
C ALA A 91 25.08 -0.90 10.60
N GLU A 92 25.07 -2.23 10.68
CA GLU A 92 25.47 -3.13 9.59
C GLU A 92 24.54 -2.95 8.39
N LEU A 93 23.22 -2.98 8.60
CA LEU A 93 22.24 -2.85 7.50
C LEU A 93 22.43 -1.58 6.65
N LYS A 94 22.70 -0.43 7.29
CA LYS A 94 22.94 0.84 6.58
C LYS A 94 24.28 0.90 5.86
N HIS A 95 25.27 0.13 6.32
CA HIS A 95 26.61 0.10 5.74
C HIS A 95 26.87 -1.17 4.93
N HIS A 96 25.82 -1.80 4.41
CA HIS A 96 25.91 -3.06 3.64
C HIS A 96 26.92 -3.01 2.48
N PHE A 97 27.10 -1.86 1.82
CA PHE A 97 28.09 -1.67 0.75
C PHE A 97 29.54 -1.97 1.18
N LYS A 98 29.85 -1.87 2.48
CA LYS A 98 31.18 -2.17 3.02
C LYS A 98 31.42 -3.66 3.25
N CYS A 99 30.37 -4.49 3.26
CA CYS A 99 30.50 -5.93 3.48
C CYS A 99 31.45 -6.56 2.44
N ARG A 100 31.21 -6.28 1.14
CA ARG A 100 32.09 -6.77 0.06
C ARG A 100 33.50 -6.15 0.05
N ALA A 101 33.69 -5.01 0.70
CA ALA A 101 35.02 -4.39 0.83
C ALA A 101 35.86 -5.05 1.94
N GLY A 102 35.25 -5.84 2.82
CA GLY A 102 35.90 -6.53 3.94
C GLY A 102 36.15 -5.63 5.15
N GLY A 103 36.27 -6.25 6.33
CA GLY A 103 36.60 -5.59 7.60
C GLY A 103 36.33 -6.49 8.80
N ALA A 104 36.94 -6.20 9.95
CA ALA A 104 36.78 -6.99 11.18
C ALA A 104 35.33 -7.03 11.71
N GLU A 105 34.50 -6.05 11.31
CA GLU A 105 33.06 -6.01 11.65
C GLU A 105 32.20 -6.97 10.81
N TRP A 106 32.76 -7.56 9.75
CA TRP A 106 32.03 -8.40 8.78
C TRP A 106 32.53 -9.85 8.73
N GLU A 107 33.42 -10.23 9.65
CA GLU A 107 34.10 -11.53 9.62
C GLU A 107 33.14 -12.70 9.91
N ASP A 108 32.04 -12.44 10.62
CA ASP A 108 31.01 -13.42 11.00
C ASP A 108 29.76 -13.39 10.09
N ILE A 109 29.69 -12.50 9.08
CA ILE A 109 28.50 -12.30 8.24
C ILE A 109 28.80 -12.69 6.80
N ASP A 110 27.97 -13.58 6.24
CA ASP A 110 27.99 -13.87 4.81
C ASP A 110 27.34 -12.73 4.02
N CYS A 111 28.12 -12.04 3.18
CA CYS A 111 27.65 -10.89 2.41
C CYS A 111 26.62 -11.26 1.34
N ASP A 112 26.49 -12.54 0.98
CA ASP A 112 25.49 -13.02 0.02
C ASP A 112 24.05 -12.81 0.53
N VAL A 113 23.87 -12.55 1.82
CA VAL A 113 22.56 -12.26 2.42
C VAL A 113 21.90 -10.98 1.89
N PHE A 114 22.69 -10.02 1.39
CA PHE A 114 22.16 -8.79 0.81
C PHE A 114 21.63 -8.97 -0.62
N ASP A 115 21.98 -10.08 -1.27
CA ASP A 115 21.46 -10.47 -2.59
C ASP A 115 20.25 -11.43 -2.47
N ASP A 116 19.81 -11.72 -1.24
CA ASP A 116 18.68 -12.61 -0.98
C ASP A 116 17.34 -12.01 -1.46
N PRO A 117 16.45 -12.79 -2.12
CA PRO A 117 15.16 -12.32 -2.61
C PRO A 117 14.07 -12.11 -1.53
N HIS A 118 14.21 -12.62 -0.31
CA HIS A 118 13.18 -12.54 0.74
C HIS A 118 12.81 -11.10 1.14
N PRO A 119 13.75 -10.17 1.40
CA PRO A 119 13.42 -8.77 1.72
C PRO A 119 12.60 -8.08 0.64
N MET A 120 12.90 -8.37 -0.63
CA MET A 120 12.15 -7.84 -1.78
C MET A 120 10.75 -8.44 -1.86
N THR A 121 10.65 -9.74 -1.63
CA THR A 121 9.38 -10.47 -1.62
C THR A 121 8.46 -10.00 -0.48
N MET A 122 9.01 -9.71 0.69
CA MET A 122 8.31 -9.12 1.83
C MET A 122 7.76 -7.73 1.49
N ALA A 123 8.58 -6.84 0.92
CA ALA A 123 8.14 -5.52 0.50
C ALA A 123 7.05 -5.59 -0.59
N LEU A 124 7.25 -6.43 -1.60
CA LEU A 124 6.29 -6.60 -2.69
C LEU A 124 4.95 -7.12 -2.18
N SER A 125 4.97 -8.11 -1.29
CA SER A 125 3.75 -8.68 -0.71
C SER A 125 3.02 -7.69 0.19
N VAL A 126 3.73 -6.85 0.95
CA VAL A 126 3.13 -5.75 1.71
C VAL A 126 2.51 -4.70 0.78
N LEU A 127 3.21 -4.32 -0.29
CA LEU A 127 2.69 -3.38 -1.29
C LEU A 127 1.38 -3.89 -1.89
N VAL A 128 1.39 -5.09 -2.47
CA VAL A 128 0.21 -5.71 -3.08
C VAL A 128 -0.93 -5.84 -2.08
N THR A 129 -0.65 -6.33 -0.87
CA THR A 129 -1.69 -6.49 0.15
C THR A 129 -2.28 -5.15 0.56
N ILE A 130 -1.46 -4.09 0.72
CA ILE A 130 -1.96 -2.74 1.01
C ILE A 130 -2.82 -2.21 -0.13
N GLU A 131 -2.40 -2.35 -1.39
CA GLU A 131 -3.19 -1.86 -2.53
C GLU A 131 -4.54 -2.58 -2.65
N MET A 132 -4.61 -3.88 -2.37
CA MET A 132 -5.88 -4.60 -2.33
C MET A 132 -6.81 -4.09 -1.22
N LEU A 133 -6.26 -3.76 -0.05
CA LEU A 133 -7.03 -3.14 1.03
C LEU A 133 -7.41 -1.69 0.71
N ASN A 134 -6.55 -0.96 0.01
CA ASN A 134 -6.80 0.40 -0.43
C ASN A 134 -7.86 0.46 -1.55
N ALA A 135 -7.94 -0.57 -2.39
CA ALA A 135 -9.02 -0.74 -3.36
C ALA A 135 -10.39 -0.87 -2.67
N LEU A 136 -10.46 -1.57 -1.53
CA LEU A 136 -11.68 -1.61 -0.71
C LEU A 136 -12.01 -0.22 -0.14
N ASN A 137 -11.02 0.49 0.37
CA ASN A 137 -11.18 1.87 0.83
C ASN A 137 -11.65 2.80 -0.30
N SER A 138 -11.24 2.54 -1.54
CA SER A 138 -11.62 3.33 -2.72
C SER A 138 -13.05 3.04 -3.21
N LEU A 139 -13.77 2.10 -2.58
CA LEU A 139 -15.18 1.83 -2.89
C LEU A 139 -16.06 3.08 -2.64
N SER A 140 -15.69 3.91 -1.66
CA SER A 140 -16.33 5.20 -1.42
C SER A 140 -15.31 6.23 -0.99
N GLU A 141 -15.46 7.44 -1.52
CA GLU A 141 -14.61 8.56 -1.13
C GLU A 141 -14.89 8.99 0.32
N ASN A 142 -16.16 9.10 0.71
CA ASN A 142 -16.58 9.69 1.97
C ASN A 142 -17.36 8.74 2.89
N GLN A 143 -18.00 7.68 2.38
CA GLN A 143 -18.70 6.74 3.24
C GLN A 143 -17.72 5.76 3.90
N SER A 144 -18.04 5.39 5.12
CA SER A 144 -17.31 4.36 5.88
C SER A 144 -17.51 2.99 5.23
N LEU A 145 -16.48 2.13 5.29
CA LEU A 145 -16.60 0.71 4.92
C LEU A 145 -17.67 -0.03 5.73
N LEU A 146 -17.98 0.44 6.95
CA LEU A 146 -19.04 -0.12 7.77
C LEU A 146 -20.45 0.20 7.24
N LYS A 147 -20.61 1.33 6.54
CA LYS A 147 -21.89 1.77 5.97
C LYS A 147 -22.07 1.27 4.54
N MET A 148 -20.99 1.23 3.76
CA MET A 148 -20.96 0.60 2.44
C MET A 148 -19.98 -0.57 2.46
N PRO A 149 -20.48 -1.78 2.79
CA PRO A 149 -19.62 -2.92 2.98
C PRO A 149 -19.01 -3.42 1.66
N PRO A 150 -17.87 -4.14 1.71
CA PRO A 150 -17.14 -4.61 0.53
C PRO A 150 -17.96 -5.43 -0.48
N TRP A 151 -18.98 -6.17 -0.02
CA TRP A 151 -19.81 -7.03 -0.87
C TRP A 151 -20.83 -6.28 -1.73
N TYR A 152 -20.91 -4.96 -1.62
CA TYR A 152 -21.77 -4.13 -2.46
C TYR A 152 -21.30 -4.15 -3.94
N ASN A 153 -19.98 -4.17 -4.18
CA ASN A 153 -19.40 -4.43 -5.50
C ASN A 153 -18.75 -5.83 -5.54
N LYS A 154 -19.50 -6.82 -6.03
CA LYS A 154 -19.00 -8.19 -6.20
C LYS A 154 -17.88 -8.29 -7.24
N TYR A 155 -17.85 -7.40 -8.24
CA TYR A 155 -16.78 -7.36 -9.24
C TYR A 155 -15.45 -6.92 -8.62
N LEU A 156 -15.49 -5.96 -7.68
CA LEU A 156 -14.30 -5.53 -6.94
C LEU A 156 -13.73 -6.67 -6.08
N LEU A 157 -14.60 -7.41 -5.37
CA LEU A 157 -14.16 -8.58 -4.59
C LEU A 157 -13.54 -9.66 -5.49
N PHE A 158 -14.13 -9.92 -6.66
CA PHE A 158 -13.57 -10.86 -7.62
C PHE A 158 -12.22 -10.38 -8.17
N ALA A 159 -12.10 -9.09 -8.50
CA ALA A 159 -10.86 -8.50 -8.99
C ALA A 159 -9.74 -8.57 -7.93
N ILE A 160 -10.03 -8.26 -6.67
CA ILE A 160 -9.08 -8.41 -5.56
C ILE A 160 -8.68 -9.88 -5.38
N GLY A 161 -9.63 -10.81 -5.41
CA GLY A 161 -9.36 -12.24 -5.32
C GLY A 161 -8.48 -12.74 -6.47
N LEU A 162 -8.72 -12.26 -7.70
CA LEU A 162 -7.92 -12.58 -8.87
C LEU A 162 -6.51 -11.97 -8.77
N SER A 163 -6.38 -10.70 -8.36
CA SER A 163 -5.09 -10.05 -8.13
C SER A 163 -4.26 -10.77 -7.06
N MET A 164 -4.87 -11.16 -5.94
CA MET A 164 -4.19 -11.97 -4.92
C MET A 164 -3.81 -13.36 -5.45
N SER A 165 -4.65 -13.98 -6.26
CA SER A 165 -4.33 -15.28 -6.89
C SER A 165 -3.15 -15.16 -7.86
N LEU A 166 -3.08 -14.09 -8.64
CA LEU A 166 -1.95 -13.78 -9.52
C LEU A 166 -0.67 -13.49 -8.71
N HIS A 167 -0.80 -12.84 -7.56
CA HIS A 167 0.33 -12.64 -6.65
C HIS A 167 0.85 -13.97 -6.08
N MET A 168 -0.04 -14.88 -5.68
CA MET A 168 0.36 -16.23 -5.26
C MET A 168 0.99 -17.02 -6.43
N MET A 169 0.47 -16.84 -7.65
CA MET A 169 1.02 -17.47 -8.85
C MET A 169 2.47 -17.06 -9.09
N ILE A 170 2.81 -15.77 -8.98
CA ILE A 170 4.18 -15.31 -9.21
C ILE A 170 5.16 -15.80 -8.13
N LEU A 171 4.70 -16.06 -6.89
CA LEU A 171 5.53 -16.50 -5.77
C LEU A 171 5.81 -18.01 -5.74
N TYR A 172 4.83 -18.83 -6.13
CA TYR A 172 4.91 -20.28 -6.00
C TYR A 172 5.30 -20.98 -7.30
N ILE A 173 5.25 -20.30 -8.44
CA ILE A 173 5.71 -20.86 -9.71
C ILE A 173 7.17 -20.45 -9.95
N PRO A 174 8.11 -21.41 -10.02
CA PRO A 174 9.55 -21.12 -10.08
C PRO A 174 9.98 -20.34 -11.32
N MET A 175 9.21 -20.43 -12.42
CA MET A 175 9.44 -19.64 -13.62
C MET A 175 9.36 -18.13 -13.34
N PHE A 176 8.40 -17.69 -12.52
CA PHE A 176 8.22 -16.27 -12.21
C PHE A 176 9.21 -15.79 -11.14
N ASN A 177 9.56 -16.66 -10.17
CA ASN A 177 10.55 -16.37 -9.13
C ASN A 177 11.89 -15.86 -9.68
N THR A 178 12.37 -16.48 -10.78
CA THR A 178 13.63 -16.07 -11.42
C THR A 178 13.51 -14.74 -12.17
N VAL A 179 12.37 -14.46 -12.80
CA VAL A 179 12.15 -13.21 -13.54
C VAL A 179 11.97 -12.02 -12.60
N PHE A 180 11.23 -12.21 -11.51
CA PHE A 180 10.89 -11.16 -10.56
C PHE A 180 11.87 -11.07 -9.38
N GLN A 181 12.85 -11.97 -9.29
CA GLN A 181 13.79 -12.06 -8.17
C GLN A 181 13.06 -12.15 -6.82
N ILE A 182 12.12 -13.08 -6.73
CA ILE A 182 11.25 -13.32 -5.56
C ILE A 182 11.31 -14.78 -5.13
N CYS A 183 10.94 -15.03 -3.87
CA CYS A 183 10.89 -16.37 -3.28
C CYS A 183 9.51 -16.65 -2.65
N PRO A 184 9.14 -17.92 -2.45
CA PRO A 184 7.90 -18.24 -1.76
C PRO A 184 7.99 -17.85 -0.27
N LEU A 185 6.97 -17.15 0.24
CA LEU A 185 6.89 -16.82 1.67
C LEU A 185 6.34 -17.99 2.49
N THR A 186 6.84 -18.10 3.71
CA THR A 186 6.32 -18.95 4.78
C THR A 186 5.06 -18.35 5.41
N TRP A 187 4.36 -19.16 6.22
CA TRP A 187 3.16 -18.71 6.94
C TRP A 187 3.45 -17.60 7.96
N GLU A 188 4.62 -17.61 8.59
CA GLU A 188 5.00 -16.60 9.57
C GLU A 188 5.23 -15.24 8.92
N GLU A 189 5.94 -15.24 7.79
CA GLU A 189 6.16 -14.05 6.98
C GLU A 189 4.85 -13.49 6.43
N TRP A 190 3.95 -14.35 5.94
CA TRP A 190 2.60 -13.93 5.54
C TRP A 190 1.81 -13.28 6.69
N PHE A 191 1.94 -13.78 7.91
CA PHE A 191 1.30 -13.17 9.06
C PHE A 191 1.90 -11.80 9.39
N ALA A 192 3.21 -11.63 9.22
CA ALA A 192 3.86 -10.33 9.35
C ALA A 192 3.39 -9.34 8.25
N VAL A 193 3.28 -9.80 7.00
CA VAL A 193 2.72 -9.03 5.87
C VAL A 193 1.31 -8.53 6.22
N LEU A 194 0.41 -9.43 6.65
CA LEU A 194 -0.95 -9.06 7.01
C LEU A 194 -1.01 -8.07 8.19
N LYS A 195 -0.17 -8.25 9.21
CA LYS A 195 -0.08 -7.33 10.35
C LYS A 195 0.36 -5.93 9.95
N ILE A 196 1.31 -5.82 9.03
CA ILE A 196 1.81 -4.52 8.53
C ILE A 196 0.80 -3.88 7.58
N SER A 197 0.09 -4.67 6.77
CA SER A 197 -0.84 -4.13 5.78
C SER A 197 -2.20 -3.74 6.37
N PHE A 198 -2.76 -4.51 7.31
CA PHE A 198 -4.12 -4.31 7.83
C PHE A 198 -4.42 -2.91 8.39
N PRO A 199 -3.50 -2.23 9.11
CA PRO A 199 -3.78 -0.90 9.66
C PRO A 199 -4.04 0.19 8.61
N VAL A 200 -3.76 -0.03 7.32
CA VAL A 200 -4.12 0.93 6.25
C VAL A 200 -5.63 1.17 6.16
N ILE A 201 -6.45 0.15 6.47
CA ILE A 201 -7.91 0.29 6.52
C ILE A 201 -8.31 1.24 7.64
N LEU A 202 -7.72 1.03 8.84
CA LEU A 202 -7.99 1.87 10.00
C LEU A 202 -7.54 3.30 9.76
N LEU A 203 -6.39 3.50 9.12
CA LEU A 203 -5.87 4.81 8.75
C LEU A 203 -6.85 5.55 7.83
N ASP A 204 -7.26 4.94 6.72
CA ASP A 204 -8.20 5.58 5.78
C ASP A 204 -9.58 5.81 6.42
N GLU A 205 -10.06 4.88 7.25
CA GLU A 205 -11.34 5.02 7.94
C GLU A 205 -11.34 6.17 8.95
N VAL A 206 -10.23 6.38 9.67
CA VAL A 206 -10.03 7.55 10.53
C VAL A 206 -9.98 8.83 9.71
N LEU A 207 -9.27 8.85 8.57
CA LEU A 207 -9.20 10.03 7.70
C LEU A 207 -10.58 10.38 7.11
N LYS A 208 -11.36 9.38 6.68
CA LYS A 208 -12.74 9.56 6.25
C LYS A 208 -13.63 10.07 7.38
N PHE A 209 -13.46 9.57 8.60
CA PHE A 209 -14.20 10.07 9.76
C PHE A 209 -13.91 11.55 10.04
N ILE A 210 -12.64 11.98 9.95
CA ILE A 210 -12.23 13.37 10.10
C ILE A 210 -12.85 14.24 8.99
N ALA A 211 -12.81 13.78 7.74
CA ALA A 211 -13.39 14.48 6.59
C ALA A 211 -14.88 14.79 6.81
N ARG A 212 -15.67 13.77 7.15
CA ARG A 212 -17.11 13.89 7.39
C ARG A 212 -17.46 14.83 8.54
N ARG A 213 -16.65 14.85 9.60
CA ARG A 213 -16.99 15.55 10.85
C ARG A 213 -16.45 16.99 10.91
N TYR A 214 -15.36 17.29 10.21
CA TYR A 214 -14.69 18.59 10.34
C TYR A 214 -14.56 19.36 9.03
N ILE A 215 -14.68 18.74 7.86
CA ILE A 215 -14.36 19.37 6.56
C ILE A 215 -15.61 19.57 5.71
N ASP A 216 -16.44 18.53 5.57
CA ASP A 216 -17.69 18.61 4.79
C ASP A 216 -18.76 19.51 5.42
N ILE A 217 -18.56 19.92 6.69
CA ILE A 217 -19.42 20.91 7.36
C ILE A 217 -19.10 22.34 6.89
N SER A 218 -17.95 22.59 6.25
CA SER A 218 -17.42 23.94 6.08
C SER A 218 -17.80 24.74 4.81
N PRO A 219 -18.37 24.22 3.70
CA PRO A 219 -18.72 25.11 2.58
C PRO A 219 -20.20 25.54 2.55
N ARG A 220 -21.09 24.90 3.32
CA ARG A 220 -22.53 25.23 3.26
C ARG A 220 -22.85 26.59 3.88
N ASN A 221 -22.08 27.02 4.87
CA ASN A 221 -22.33 28.30 5.53
C ASN A 221 -21.88 29.49 4.67
N SER A 222 -20.81 29.36 3.87
CA SER A 222 -20.30 30.48 3.07
C SER A 222 -21.13 30.76 1.80
N GLU A 223 -21.64 29.73 1.10
CA GLU A 223 -22.52 29.96 -0.06
C GLU A 223 -23.94 30.38 0.34
N LEU A 224 -24.44 29.92 1.51
CA LEU A 224 -25.68 30.46 2.06
C LEU A 224 -25.50 31.91 2.53
N ASP A 225 -24.37 32.28 3.14
CA ASP A 225 -24.09 33.67 3.52
C ASP A 225 -23.93 34.58 2.27
N GLU A 226 -23.31 34.11 1.18
CA GLU A 226 -23.23 34.85 -0.09
C GLU A 226 -24.58 34.96 -0.83
N LEU A 227 -25.43 33.92 -0.76
CA LEU A 227 -26.79 33.96 -1.35
C LEU A 227 -27.78 34.75 -0.49
N GLU A 228 -27.56 34.85 0.83
CA GLU A 228 -28.35 35.69 1.75
C GLU A 228 -27.91 37.17 1.75
N GLY A 229 -26.85 37.53 1.02
CA GLY A 229 -26.43 38.92 0.88
C GLY A 229 -26.08 39.58 2.22
N LYS A 230 -25.32 38.89 3.07
CA LYS A 230 -24.69 39.46 4.28
C LYS A 230 -23.23 39.80 4.05
#